data_AF-A0A850PVW8-F1
#
_entry.id   AF-A0A850PVW8-F1
#
_cell.length_a   1.000
_cell.length_b   1.000
_cell.length_c   1.000
_cell.angle_alpha   90.00
_cell.angle_beta   90.00
_cell.angle_gamma   90.00
#
_symmetry.space_group_name_H-M   'P 1'
#
loop_
_entity.id
_entity.type
_entity.pdbx_description
1 polymer ?
#
loop_
_entity_poly.entity_id
_entity_poly.type
_entity_poly.pdbx_seq_one_letter_code
_entity_poly.pdbx_strand_id
1 'polypeptide(L)'
;MKEVMLIKSMYPCQDIPAVIFSKRCPSPCLYCGLYNYEFSEEKTLAIGVEDVITEMGKYKGAYLSPVTDCFLPENCDLAHYLLEETWRLNKSWVPLVNTKQIIPESTIRLFIQNKERLVLQVSVSTTDEEIVSVLEPGSASVANRFEVIKKLTSAGVPVIVVVMPWFDLGNTEDLVQKVFDSGAV
;
A
#
# COMPACT_ATOMS: atom_id res chain seq x y z
N MET A 1 21.51 -4.18 6.11
CA MET A 1 20.33 -3.97 5.25
C MET A 1 19.12 -4.51 5.98
N LYS A 2 17.96 -3.86 5.88
CA LYS A 2 16.71 -4.36 6.45
C LYS A 2 16.31 -5.65 5.72
N GLU A 3 15.95 -6.68 6.47
CA GLU A 3 15.53 -7.96 5.92
C GLU A 3 14.08 -7.82 5.40
N VAL A 4 13.90 -7.97 4.09
CA VAL A 4 12.58 -8.01 3.43
C VAL A 4 12.29 -9.44 3.03
N MET A 5 11.03 -9.85 3.13
CA MET A 5 10.60 -11.19 2.77
C MET A 5 9.52 -11.14 1.71
N LEU A 6 9.50 -12.15 0.85
CA LEU A 6 8.38 -12.47 -0.01
C LEU A 6 7.71 -13.72 0.53
N ILE A 7 6.41 -13.66 0.75
CA ILE A 7 5.62 -14.81 1.21
C ILE A 7 4.55 -15.17 0.20
N LYS A 8 4.09 -16.42 0.23
CA LYS A 8 2.85 -16.84 -0.43
C LYS A 8 1.70 -15.92 0.00
N SER A 9 0.72 -15.78 -0.88
CA SER A 9 -0.46 -14.95 -0.64
C SER A 9 -1.05 -15.15 0.76
N MET A 10 -1.40 -14.03 1.40
CA MET A 10 -2.14 -14.05 2.68
C MET A 10 -3.61 -14.38 2.48
N TYR A 11 -4.14 -14.20 1.26
CA TYR A 11 -5.54 -14.37 0.94
C TYR A 11 -5.72 -15.51 -0.06
N PRO A 12 -6.52 -16.55 0.24
CA PRO A 12 -6.70 -17.71 -0.65
C PRO A 12 -7.18 -17.37 -2.06
N CYS A 13 -7.83 -16.21 -2.23
CA CYS A 13 -8.34 -15.74 -3.52
C CYS A 13 -7.30 -14.98 -4.37
N GLN A 14 -6.13 -14.67 -3.82
CA GLN A 14 -5.05 -13.96 -4.52
C GLN A 14 -3.95 -14.94 -4.91
N ASP A 15 -3.62 -15.00 -6.20
CA ASP A 15 -2.52 -15.80 -6.75
C ASP A 15 -1.24 -14.98 -6.96
N ILE A 16 -1.03 -13.98 -6.10
CA ILE A 16 0.17 -13.13 -6.09
C ILE A 16 0.82 -13.19 -4.70
N PRO A 17 2.17 -13.19 -4.63
CA PRO A 17 2.88 -13.19 -3.37
C PRO A 17 2.75 -11.82 -2.67
N ALA A 18 3.09 -11.79 -1.39
CA ALA A 18 3.01 -10.58 -0.55
C ALA A 18 4.40 -10.17 -0.06
N VAL A 19 4.71 -8.87 -0.15
CA VAL A 19 6.01 -8.32 0.28
C VAL A 19 5.91 -7.86 1.73
N ILE A 20 6.78 -8.39 2.58
CA ILE A 20 6.83 -8.08 4.02
C ILE A 20 8.09 -7.26 4.32
N PHE A 21 7.91 -5.96 4.51
CA PHE A 21 8.97 -5.01 4.88
C PHE A 21 9.34 -5.06 6.37
N SER A 22 8.37 -5.40 7.19
CA SER A 22 8.48 -5.61 8.63
C SER A 22 7.30 -6.48 9.05
N LYS A 23 7.48 -7.25 10.12
CA LYS A 23 6.39 -8.07 10.68
C LYS A 23 5.30 -7.21 11.33
N ARG A 24 5.58 -5.94 11.67
CA ARG A 24 4.62 -5.03 12.33
C ARG A 24 4.88 -3.56 11.96
N CYS A 25 3.81 -2.76 11.94
CA CYS A 25 3.89 -1.29 11.95
C CYS A 25 4.35 -0.78 13.33
N PRO A 26 5.18 0.27 13.39
CA PRO A 26 5.65 0.86 14.66
C PRO A 26 4.54 1.62 15.41
N SER A 27 3.65 2.29 14.69
CA SER A 27 2.47 2.96 15.22
C SER A 27 1.23 2.37 14.54
N PRO A 28 0.73 1.22 15.02
CA PRO A 28 -0.42 0.56 14.40
C PRO A 28 -1.69 1.39 14.63
N CYS A 29 -2.60 1.37 13.65
CA CYS A 29 -3.97 1.84 13.89
C CYS A 29 -4.58 1.07 15.05
N LEU A 30 -5.40 1.73 15.89
CA LEU A 30 -6.03 1.10 17.05
C LEU A 30 -6.93 -0.10 16.69
N TYR A 31 -7.48 -0.09 15.48
CA TYR A 31 -8.32 -1.15 14.94
C TYR A 31 -7.53 -2.19 14.10
N CYS A 32 -6.20 -2.12 14.04
CA CYS A 32 -5.40 -2.95 13.15
C CYS A 32 -5.48 -4.45 13.55
N GLY A 33 -6.28 -5.22 12.80
CA GLY A 33 -6.41 -6.66 13.01
C GLY A 33 -5.15 -7.47 12.68
N LEU A 34 -4.13 -6.84 12.08
CA LEU A 34 -2.88 -7.49 11.68
C LEU A 34 -1.73 -7.29 12.66
N TYR A 35 -1.92 -6.50 13.73
CA TYR A 35 -0.85 -6.19 14.67
C TYR A 35 -0.23 -7.44 15.32
N ASN A 36 -1.05 -8.46 15.58
CA ASN A 36 -0.64 -9.74 16.13
C ASN A 36 -0.58 -10.85 15.08
N TYR A 37 -0.60 -10.51 13.78
CA TYR A 37 -0.55 -11.50 12.72
C TYR A 37 0.85 -12.10 12.64
N GLU A 38 0.91 -13.43 12.66
CA GLU A 38 2.12 -14.21 12.45
C GLU A 38 1.90 -15.13 11.24
N PHE A 39 2.86 -15.17 10.34
CA PHE A 39 2.87 -16.09 9.21
C PHE A 39 3.89 -17.20 9.45
N SER A 40 3.53 -18.43 9.06
CA SER A 40 4.43 -19.59 9.18
C SER A 40 5.61 -19.49 8.22
N GLU A 41 6.76 -20.04 8.63
CA GLU A 41 7.97 -20.07 7.79
C GLU A 41 7.76 -20.82 6.46
N GLU A 42 6.85 -21.80 6.43
CA GLU A 42 6.46 -22.54 5.22
C GLU A 42 5.83 -21.68 4.12
N LYS A 43 5.41 -20.46 4.46
CA LYS A 43 4.90 -19.48 3.49
C LYS A 43 6.02 -18.65 2.85
N THR A 44 7.23 -18.66 3.37
CA THR A 44 8.34 -17.86 2.84
C THR A 44 8.80 -18.38 1.48
N LEU A 45 8.87 -17.48 0.50
CA LEU A 45 9.34 -17.74 -0.85
C LEU A 45 10.77 -17.23 -1.06
N ALA A 46 11.09 -16.07 -0.49
CA ALA A 46 12.41 -15.46 -0.58
C ALA A 46 12.66 -14.53 0.61
N ILE A 47 13.94 -14.36 0.97
CA ILE A 47 14.40 -13.44 2.01
C ILE A 47 15.59 -12.65 1.45
N GLY A 48 15.60 -11.34 1.66
CA GLY A 48 16.64 -10.46 1.14
C GLY A 48 16.26 -9.85 -0.20
N VAL A 49 16.79 -8.66 -0.46
CA VAL A 49 16.34 -7.80 -1.56
C VAL A 49 16.48 -8.46 -2.93
N GLU A 50 17.64 -9.06 -3.21
CA GLU A 50 17.95 -9.67 -4.51
C GLU A 50 17.09 -10.91 -4.79
N ASP A 51 16.94 -11.79 -3.80
CA ASP A 51 16.11 -12.98 -3.89
C ASP A 51 14.63 -12.60 -4.03
N VAL A 52 14.17 -11.58 -3.29
CA VAL A 52 12.80 -11.06 -3.37
C VAL A 52 12.50 -10.51 -4.76
N ILE A 53 13.39 -9.71 -5.37
CA ILE A 53 13.21 -9.21 -6.74
C ILE A 53 13.17 -10.37 -7.74
N THR A 54 14.10 -11.31 -7.61
CA THR A 54 14.20 -12.47 -8.52
C THR A 54 12.94 -13.32 -8.45
N GLU A 55 12.43 -13.58 -7.24
CA GLU A 55 11.23 -14.37 -7.02
C GLU A 55 9.97 -13.62 -7.47
N MET A 56 9.82 -12.33 -7.16
CA MET A 56 8.69 -11.50 -7.63
C MET A 56 8.60 -11.48 -9.16
N GLY A 57 9.74 -11.49 -9.86
CA GLY A 57 9.81 -11.52 -11.31
C GLY A 57 9.10 -12.71 -11.96
N LYS A 58 8.90 -13.81 -11.20
CA LYS A 58 8.18 -15.01 -11.66
C LYS A 58 6.66 -14.86 -11.67
N TYR A 59 6.14 -13.83 -11.00
CA TYR A 59 4.70 -13.59 -10.86
C TYR A 59 4.24 -12.41 -11.72
N LYS A 60 2.93 -12.28 -11.92
CA LYS A 60 2.33 -11.13 -12.62
C LYS A 60 2.27 -9.86 -11.76
N GLY A 61 2.44 -9.98 -10.45
CA GLY A 61 2.35 -8.90 -9.49
C GLY A 61 2.81 -9.36 -8.12
N ALA A 62 2.86 -8.44 -7.17
CA ALA A 62 2.95 -8.74 -5.75
C ALA A 62 2.09 -7.74 -4.98
N TYR A 63 1.60 -8.15 -3.80
CA TYR A 63 0.91 -7.25 -2.89
C TYR A 63 1.91 -6.60 -1.94
N LEU A 64 2.04 -5.28 -2.02
CA LEU A 64 2.79 -4.44 -1.11
C LEU A 64 1.86 -3.86 -0.04
N SER A 65 2.35 -3.82 1.19
CA SER A 65 1.60 -3.44 2.41
C SER A 65 0.53 -4.43 2.91
N PRO A 66 0.75 -5.76 2.86
CA PRO A 66 -0.23 -6.71 3.38
C PRO A 66 -0.29 -6.74 4.91
N VAL A 67 0.79 -6.34 5.61
CA VAL A 67 0.94 -6.36 7.09
C VAL A 67 1.49 -5.04 7.61
N THR A 68 2.51 -4.52 6.94
CA THR A 68 3.16 -3.25 7.28
C THR A 68 3.17 -2.34 6.07
N ASP A 69 2.81 -1.07 6.25
CA ASP A 69 2.77 -0.08 5.16
C ASP A 69 4.18 0.15 4.57
N CYS A 70 4.31 -0.04 3.25
CA CYS A 70 5.57 0.05 2.53
C CYS A 70 6.11 1.49 2.45
N PHE A 71 5.30 2.50 2.75
CA PHE A 71 5.71 3.90 2.75
C PHE A 71 5.90 4.49 4.15
N LEU A 72 5.98 3.64 5.19
CA LEU A 72 6.57 4.09 6.45
C LEU A 72 7.99 4.62 6.22
N PRO A 73 8.46 5.61 7.01
CA PRO A 73 9.76 6.25 6.81
C PRO A 73 10.93 5.27 6.69
N GLU A 74 10.89 4.16 7.44
CA GLU A 74 11.93 3.13 7.44
C GLU A 74 11.83 2.11 6.30
N ASN A 75 10.79 2.20 5.45
CA ASN A 75 10.51 1.27 4.35
C ASN A 75 10.52 1.96 2.97
N CYS A 76 10.29 3.27 2.92
CA CYS A 76 9.94 3.97 1.68
C CYS A 76 11.02 3.86 0.58
N ASP A 77 12.30 3.98 0.94
CA ASP A 77 13.42 3.83 -0.01
C ASP A 77 13.50 2.41 -0.57
N LEU A 78 13.31 1.40 0.30
CA LEU A 78 13.31 0.00 -0.11
C LEU A 78 12.09 -0.32 -0.98
N ALA A 79 10.91 0.20 -0.65
CA ALA A 79 9.71 0.02 -1.46
C ALA A 79 9.89 0.63 -2.85
N HIS A 80 10.44 1.85 -2.93
CA HIS A 80 10.77 2.49 -4.20
C HIS A 80 11.71 1.63 -5.03
N TYR A 81 12.82 1.18 -4.44
CA TYR A 81 13.82 0.35 -5.11
C TYR A 81 13.23 -0.97 -5.63
N LEU A 82 12.44 -1.68 -4.81
CA LEU A 82 11.79 -2.92 -5.22
C LEU A 82 10.84 -2.71 -6.41
N LEU A 83 10.04 -1.64 -6.39
CA LEU A 83 9.12 -1.29 -7.48
C LEU A 83 9.90 -0.98 -8.78
N GLU A 84 10.90 -0.11 -8.69
CA GLU A 84 11.70 0.33 -9.84
C GLU A 84 12.44 -0.84 -10.49
N GLU A 85 13.17 -1.64 -9.69
CA GLU A 85 13.94 -2.76 -10.20
C GLU A 85 13.07 -3.89 -10.76
N THR A 86 11.94 -4.18 -10.11
CA THR A 86 11.02 -5.21 -10.62
C THR A 86 10.40 -4.78 -11.95
N TRP A 87 9.98 -3.52 -12.10
CA TRP A 87 9.53 -3.00 -13.39
C TRP A 87 10.66 -2.90 -14.43
N ARG A 88 11.91 -2.74 -14.01
CA ARG A 88 13.07 -2.79 -14.91
C ARG A 88 13.23 -4.18 -15.52
N LEU A 89 13.11 -5.22 -14.70
CA LEU A 89 13.31 -6.63 -15.08
C LEU A 89 12.07 -7.27 -15.73
N ASN A 90 10.87 -6.95 -15.25
CA ASN A 90 9.62 -7.50 -15.75
C ASN A 90 8.64 -6.37 -16.12
N LYS A 91 8.61 -6.04 -17.42
CA LYS A 91 7.75 -4.96 -17.95
C LYS A 91 6.26 -5.26 -17.85
N SER A 92 5.85 -6.51 -17.67
CA SER A 92 4.44 -6.91 -17.54
C SER A 92 3.98 -7.05 -16.08
N TRP A 93 4.84 -6.71 -15.11
CA TRP A 93 4.53 -6.82 -13.69
C TRP A 93 3.62 -5.68 -13.22
N VAL A 94 2.58 -6.02 -12.45
CA VAL A 94 1.54 -5.12 -11.95
C VAL A 94 1.42 -5.30 -10.44
N PRO A 95 2.04 -4.44 -9.61
CA PRO A 95 1.88 -4.50 -8.17
C PRO A 95 0.51 -4.00 -7.73
N LEU A 96 0.02 -4.61 -6.64
CA LEU A 96 -1.01 -4.03 -5.80
C LEU A 96 -0.31 -3.32 -4.64
N VAL A 97 -0.56 -2.02 -4.47
CA VAL A 97 0.03 -1.23 -3.39
C VAL A 97 -1.10 -0.63 -2.57
N ASN A 98 -1.17 -0.91 -1.27
CA ASN A 98 -2.10 -0.23 -0.36
C ASN A 98 -1.33 0.68 0.60
N THR A 99 -1.85 1.87 0.92
CA THR A 99 -1.19 2.76 1.87
C THR A 99 -2.13 3.71 2.60
N LYS A 100 -1.71 4.12 3.80
CA LYS A 100 -2.22 5.27 4.57
C LYS A 100 -1.16 6.36 4.76
N GLN A 101 0.02 6.19 4.16
CA GLN A 101 1.21 7.02 4.38
C GLN A 101 1.41 8.03 3.24
N ILE A 102 2.31 8.99 3.48
CA ILE A 102 2.76 9.93 2.45
C ILE A 102 3.61 9.15 1.45
N ILE A 103 3.24 9.20 0.17
CA ILE A 103 4.01 8.60 -0.91
C ILE A 103 5.12 9.58 -1.31
N PRO A 104 6.40 9.19 -1.30
CA PRO A 104 7.49 10.08 -1.73
C PRO A 104 7.31 10.57 -3.16
N GLU A 105 7.72 11.81 -3.45
CA GLU A 105 7.55 12.40 -4.78
C GLU A 105 8.28 11.62 -5.89
N SER A 106 9.42 11.00 -5.59
CA SER A 106 10.11 10.09 -6.52
C SER A 106 9.23 8.89 -6.88
N THR A 107 8.56 8.28 -5.90
CA THR A 107 7.64 7.17 -6.12
C THR A 107 6.38 7.62 -6.85
N ILE A 108 5.85 8.81 -6.57
CA ILE A 108 4.75 9.39 -7.34
C ILE A 108 5.12 9.51 -8.82
N ARG A 109 6.31 10.02 -9.15
CA ARG A 109 6.78 10.08 -10.54
C ARG A 109 6.91 8.69 -11.17
N LEU A 110 7.43 7.72 -10.40
CA LEU A 110 7.54 6.33 -10.85
C LEU A 110 6.14 5.74 -11.14
N PHE A 111 5.14 6.01 -10.31
CA PHE A 111 3.76 5.59 -10.52
C PHE A 111 3.16 6.20 -11.79
N ILE A 112 3.37 7.49 -12.03
CA ILE A 112 2.89 8.16 -13.25
C ILE A 112 3.54 7.55 -14.51
N GLN A 113 4.84 7.24 -14.47
CA GLN A 113 5.55 6.58 -15.57
C GLN A 113 5.06 5.15 -15.85
N ASN A 114 4.50 4.47 -14.83
CA ASN A 114 4.06 3.09 -14.89
C ASN A 114 2.53 2.95 -14.72
N LYS A 115 1.77 4.01 -15.02
CA LYS A 115 0.33 4.13 -14.68
C LYS A 115 -0.59 3.01 -15.18
N GLU A 116 -0.26 2.40 -16.32
CA GLU A 116 -1.01 1.26 -16.89
C GLU A 116 -0.69 -0.09 -16.22
N ARG A 117 0.27 -0.09 -15.29
CA ARG A 117 0.86 -1.29 -14.69
C ARG A 117 0.94 -1.18 -13.17
N LEU A 118 -0.06 -0.55 -12.56
CA LEU A 118 -0.15 -0.33 -11.12
C LEU A 118 -1.61 -0.42 -10.68
N VAL A 119 -1.85 -1.10 -9.56
CA VAL A 119 -3.10 -0.96 -8.80
C VAL A 119 -2.75 -0.28 -7.49
N LEU A 120 -3.08 1.02 -7.38
CA LEU A 120 -2.87 1.78 -6.16
C LEU A 120 -4.16 1.85 -5.35
N GLN A 121 -4.05 1.51 -4.07
CA GLN A 121 -5.07 1.65 -3.06
C GLN A 121 -4.63 2.69 -2.02
N VAL A 122 -5.50 3.67 -1.76
CA VAL A 122 -5.32 4.62 -0.67
C VAL A 122 -6.44 4.40 0.34
N SER A 123 -6.08 4.03 1.56
CA SER A 123 -7.06 3.71 2.60
C SER A 123 -7.53 4.99 3.32
N VAL A 124 -8.84 5.22 3.34
CA VAL A 124 -9.50 6.35 4.00
C VAL A 124 -10.66 5.82 4.85
N SER A 125 -10.51 5.79 6.17
CA SER A 125 -11.54 5.28 7.08
C SER A 125 -12.64 6.31 7.41
N THR A 126 -12.29 7.60 7.40
CA THR A 126 -13.17 8.72 7.71
C THR A 126 -12.57 10.02 7.14
N THR A 127 -13.40 11.05 6.93
CA THR A 127 -12.95 12.41 6.56
C THR A 127 -12.62 13.29 7.75
N ASP A 128 -12.90 12.82 8.97
CA ASP A 128 -12.67 13.54 10.22
C ASP A 128 -11.21 13.38 10.69
N GLU A 129 -10.47 14.48 10.65
CA GLU A 129 -9.05 14.53 11.01
C GLU A 129 -8.81 14.26 12.51
N GLU A 130 -9.74 14.69 13.38
CA GLU A 130 -9.62 14.46 14.83
C GLU A 130 -9.74 12.96 15.12
N ILE A 131 -10.71 12.29 14.49
CA ILE A 131 -10.87 10.84 14.62
C ILE A 131 -9.68 10.08 14.05
N VAL A 132 -9.15 10.48 12.88
CA VAL A 132 -7.94 9.87 12.30
C VAL A 132 -6.75 10.01 13.23
N SER A 133 -6.56 11.16 13.87
CA SER A 133 -5.44 11.38 14.80
C SER A 133 -5.45 10.42 16.00
N VAL A 134 -6.64 9.96 16.42
CA VAL A 134 -6.82 9.01 17.52
C VAL A 134 -6.72 7.56 17.02
N LEU A 135 -7.45 7.22 15.95
CA LEU A 135 -7.58 5.83 15.49
C LEU A 135 -6.37 5.35 14.67
N GLU A 136 -5.66 6.26 14.01
CA GLU A 136 -4.59 5.95 13.07
C GLU A 136 -3.32 6.76 13.37
N PRO A 137 -2.76 6.65 14.60
CA PRO A 137 -1.60 7.44 14.99
C PRO A 137 -0.42 7.14 14.06
N GLY A 138 0.21 8.20 13.54
CA GLY A 138 1.37 8.09 12.63
C GLY A 138 1.02 7.82 11.16
N SER A 139 -0.27 7.84 10.79
CA SER A 139 -0.70 7.84 9.39
C SER A 139 -0.64 9.25 8.77
N ALA A 140 -0.72 9.35 7.45
CA ALA A 140 -0.87 10.64 6.78
C ALA A 140 -2.25 11.25 7.09
N SER A 141 -2.32 12.58 7.10
CA SER A 141 -3.58 13.30 7.27
C SER A 141 -4.60 12.97 6.19
N VAL A 142 -5.88 13.19 6.46
CA VAL A 142 -6.96 13.03 5.48
C VAL A 142 -6.66 13.92 4.26
N ALA A 143 -6.22 15.15 4.50
CA ALA A 143 -5.85 16.09 3.44
C ALA A 143 -4.76 15.53 2.53
N ASN A 144 -3.66 15.00 3.09
CA ASN A 144 -2.55 14.44 2.31
C ASN A 144 -2.99 13.24 1.47
N ARG A 145 -3.86 12.37 2.02
CA ARG A 145 -4.40 11.22 1.27
C ARG A 145 -5.23 11.67 0.08
N PHE A 146 -6.13 12.62 0.26
CA PHE A 146 -6.95 13.14 -0.85
C PHE A 146 -6.13 13.96 -1.85
N GLU A 147 -5.08 14.65 -1.41
CA GLU A 147 -4.15 15.35 -2.31
C GLU A 147 -3.45 14.36 -3.25
N VAL A 148 -2.88 13.28 -2.71
CA VAL A 148 -2.18 12.29 -3.54
C VAL A 148 -3.13 11.52 -4.45
N ILE A 149 -4.36 11.22 -3.99
CA ILE A 149 -5.40 10.61 -4.82
C ILE A 149 -5.67 11.52 -6.03
N LYS A 150 -6.04 12.80 -5.78
CA LYS A 150 -6.34 13.77 -6.85
C LYS A 150 -5.17 13.98 -7.81
N LYS A 151 -3.94 14.06 -7.28
CA LYS A 151 -2.73 14.23 -8.08
C LYS A 151 -2.53 13.06 -9.04
N LEU A 152 -2.68 11.82 -8.56
CA LEU A 152 -2.47 10.61 -9.35
C LEU A 152 -3.62 10.36 -10.34
N THR A 153 -4.87 10.53 -9.92
CA THR A 153 -6.04 10.40 -10.81
C THR A 153 -6.00 11.43 -11.94
N SER A 154 -5.62 12.68 -11.65
CA SER A 154 -5.43 13.73 -12.66
C SER A 154 -4.30 13.41 -13.66
N ALA A 155 -3.32 12.60 -13.27
CA ALA A 155 -2.25 12.11 -14.14
C ALA A 155 -2.64 10.84 -14.94
N GLY A 156 -3.87 10.33 -14.74
CA GLY A 156 -4.39 9.11 -15.34
C GLY A 156 -3.92 7.82 -14.68
N VAL A 157 -3.44 7.87 -13.44
CA VAL A 157 -3.16 6.66 -12.64
C VAL A 157 -4.47 6.18 -12.03
N PRO A 158 -4.88 4.90 -12.22
CA PRO A 158 -6.02 4.32 -11.53
C PRO A 158 -5.74 4.25 -10.03
N VAL A 159 -6.58 4.91 -9.23
CA VAL A 159 -6.50 4.89 -7.76
C VAL A 159 -7.82 4.40 -7.20
N ILE A 160 -7.75 3.36 -6.38
CA ILE A 160 -8.88 2.82 -5.63
C ILE A 160 -8.84 3.44 -4.22
N VAL A 161 -9.96 3.96 -3.75
CA VAL A 161 -10.08 4.34 -2.33
C VAL A 161 -10.65 3.17 -1.55
N VAL A 162 -9.90 2.71 -0.55
CA VAL A 162 -10.34 1.63 0.35
C VAL A 162 -10.96 2.26 1.58
N VAL A 163 -12.29 2.23 1.64
CA VAL A 163 -13.04 2.72 2.81
C VAL A 163 -13.17 1.61 3.86
N MET A 164 -12.07 1.34 4.56
CA MET A 164 -12.02 0.34 5.63
C MET A 164 -11.16 0.77 6.82
N PRO A 165 -11.56 0.41 8.05
CA PRO A 165 -12.87 -0.18 8.39
C PRO A 165 -14.00 0.84 8.20
N TRP A 166 -15.20 0.35 7.94
CA TRP A 166 -16.39 1.20 7.86
C TRP A 166 -16.89 1.50 9.26
N PHE A 167 -16.66 2.73 9.72
CA PHE A 167 -17.21 3.21 10.97
C PHE A 167 -18.45 4.07 10.70
N ASP A 168 -19.56 3.77 11.38
CA ASP A 168 -20.73 4.65 11.37
C ASP A 168 -20.49 5.80 12.38
N LEU A 169 -19.85 6.86 11.89
CA LEU A 169 -19.44 8.03 12.68
C LEU A 169 -20.27 9.28 12.36
N GLY A 170 -21.35 9.14 11.60
CA GLY A 170 -22.23 10.25 11.20
C GLY A 170 -21.72 11.12 10.04
N ASN A 171 -20.56 10.81 9.44
CA ASN A 171 -19.99 11.53 8.29
C ASN A 171 -19.88 10.70 7.01
N THR A 172 -20.62 9.60 6.94
CA THR A 172 -20.54 8.62 5.85
C THR A 172 -20.89 9.19 4.48
N GLU A 173 -21.91 10.04 4.38
CA GLU A 173 -22.31 10.66 3.11
C GLU A 173 -21.22 11.59 2.57
N ASP A 174 -20.62 12.41 3.44
CA ASP A 174 -19.49 13.27 3.10
C ASP A 174 -18.29 12.45 2.61
N LEU A 175 -17.98 11.34 3.30
CA LEU A 175 -16.91 10.44 2.89
C LEU A 175 -17.13 9.88 1.48
N VAL A 176 -18.32 9.35 1.20
CA VAL A 176 -18.66 8.82 -0.14
C VAL A 176 -18.57 9.91 -1.20
N GLN A 177 -19.11 11.10 -0.92
CA GLN A 177 -19.06 12.22 -1.87
C GLN A 177 -17.61 12.66 -2.14
N LYS A 178 -16.79 12.77 -1.10
CA LYS A 178 -15.38 13.17 -1.23
C LYS A 178 -14.54 12.14 -1.99
N VAL A 179 -14.85 10.85 -1.85
CA VAL A 179 -14.25 9.78 -2.65
C VAL A 179 -14.64 9.93 -4.12
N PHE A 180 -15.93 10.11 -4.41
CA PHE A 180 -16.41 10.35 -5.77
C PHE A 180 -15.74 11.57 -6.42
N ASP A 181 -15.69 12.69 -5.70
CA ASP A 181 -15.08 13.95 -6.18
C ASP A 181 -13.55 13.87 -6.36
N SER A 182 -12.90 12.87 -5.77
CA SER A 182 -11.46 12.66 -5.93
C SER A 182 -11.07 12.02 -7.28
N GLY A 183 -12.06 11.50 -8.02
CA GLY A 183 -11.85 10.77 -9.27
C GLY A 183 -11.28 9.36 -9.08
N ALA A 184 -11.35 8.82 -7.86
CA ALA A 184 -11.04 7.43 -7.59
C ALA A 184 -12.07 6.49 -8.25
N VAL A 185 -11.64 5.26 -8.52
CA VAL A 185 -12.43 4.20 -9.18
C VAL A 185 -12.74 3.03 -8.26
#